data_AF-A0AAV9IQ41-F1
#
_entry.id   AF-A0AAV9IQ41-F1
#
_cell.length_a   1.000
_cell.length_b   1.000
_cell.length_c   1.000
_cell.angle_alpha   90.00
_cell.angle_beta   90.00
_cell.angle_gamma   90.00
#
_symmetry.space_group_name_H-M   'P 1'
#
loop_
_entity.id
_entity.type
_entity.pdbx_description
1 polymer ?
#
loop_
_entity_poly.entity_id
_entity_poly.type
_entity_poly.pdbx_seq_one_letter_code
_entity_poly.pdbx_strand_id
1 'polypeptide(L)'
;MESDSSLETGEERYLLRPAGLPRVLQQICTEGVQLAALLNPDGTLLAAAAADAPTSATAAAEDDMSTDKGQGDARRFQALMLGKLVGAVASNSWLTYEQLDSEVRTLYLRFPCGAVSIAPVSQLLLCLLASPQVPCAALRARHRAVQEYLSEPLERLYAQVEEHPA
;
A
#
# COMPACT_ATOMS: atom_id res chain seq x y z
N MET A 1 -52.25 0.63 -21.73
CA MET A 1 -51.94 -0.25 -20.59
C MET A 1 -50.79 -1.15 -21.04
N GLU A 2 -49.59 -0.61 -21.29
CA GLU A 2 -48.72 0.10 -20.35
C GLU A 2 -48.64 -0.64 -19.01
N SER A 3 -47.55 -1.39 -18.84
CA SER A 3 -46.95 -1.73 -17.56
C SER A 3 -45.47 -1.90 -17.83
N ASP A 4 -44.82 -0.75 -17.82
CA ASP A 4 -43.39 -0.51 -17.69
C ASP A 4 -42.85 -1.37 -16.52
N SER A 5 -41.88 -2.24 -16.80
CA SER A 5 -41.12 -2.97 -15.79
C SER A 5 -39.63 -2.73 -16.01
N SER A 6 -39.27 -1.45 -16.08
CA SER A 6 -37.92 -0.99 -15.81
C SER A 6 -37.62 -1.23 -14.32
N LEU A 7 -37.10 -2.42 -14.00
CA LEU A 7 -36.46 -2.69 -12.72
C LEU A 7 -35.18 -1.87 -12.69
N GLU A 8 -35.23 -0.75 -11.97
CA GLU A 8 -34.07 0.02 -11.56
C GLU A 8 -33.13 -0.89 -10.75
N THR A 9 -32.16 -1.51 -11.41
CA THR A 9 -30.95 -1.98 -10.74
C THR A 9 -30.19 -0.74 -10.33
N GLY A 10 -30.34 -0.31 -9.08
CA GLY A 10 -29.48 0.71 -8.50
C GLY A 10 -28.03 0.23 -8.58
N GLU A 11 -27.26 0.76 -9.53
CA GLU A 11 -25.81 0.55 -9.59
C GLU A 11 -25.19 1.10 -8.30
N GLU A 12 -24.92 0.22 -7.33
CA GLU A 12 -24.05 0.57 -6.22
C GLU A 12 -22.63 0.78 -6.77
N ARG A 13 -22.31 2.04 -7.07
CA ARG A 13 -20.95 2.46 -7.39
C ARG A 13 -20.07 2.24 -6.18
N TYR A 14 -19.11 1.34 -6.30
CA TYR A 14 -18.11 1.12 -5.28
C TYR A 14 -17.11 2.25 -5.40
N LEU A 15 -17.07 3.13 -4.41
CA LEU A 15 -16.07 4.17 -4.30
C LEU A 15 -15.08 3.78 -3.21
N LEU A 16 -13.79 3.76 -3.56
CA LEU A 16 -12.76 3.78 -2.53
C LEU A 16 -12.92 5.05 -1.72
N ARG A 17 -12.92 4.89 -0.40
CA ARG A 17 -12.71 6.01 0.51
C ARG A 17 -11.21 6.29 0.53
N PRO A 18 -10.72 7.41 -0.04
CA PRO A 18 -9.28 7.66 -0.13
C PRO A 18 -8.61 7.70 1.26
N ALA A 19 -9.36 8.12 2.29
CA ALA A 19 -8.90 8.14 3.67
C ALA A 19 -8.83 6.76 4.35
N GLY A 20 -9.49 5.74 3.80
CA GLY A 20 -9.51 4.39 4.36
C GLY A 20 -8.26 3.58 4.03
N LEU A 21 -7.70 3.76 2.83
CA LEU A 21 -6.61 2.93 2.33
C LEU A 21 -5.31 3.11 3.13
N PRO A 22 -4.85 4.35 3.44
CA PRO A 22 -3.71 4.54 4.34
C PRO A 22 -3.93 3.95 5.73
N ARG A 23 -5.17 3.91 6.24
CA ARG A 23 -5.47 3.31 7.56
C ARG A 23 -5.31 1.80 7.54
N VAL A 24 -5.78 1.13 6.49
CA VAL A 24 -5.57 -0.32 6.31
C VAL A 24 -4.07 -0.60 6.20
N LEU A 25 -3.35 0.17 5.38
CA LEU A 25 -1.91 0.01 5.23
C LEU A 25 -1.17 0.21 6.56
N GLN A 26 -1.65 1.12 7.41
CA GLN A 26 -1.05 1.39 8.71
C GLN A 26 -1.09 0.19 9.67
N GLN A 27 -2.11 -0.66 9.57
CA GLN A 27 -2.24 -1.86 10.40
C GLN A 27 -1.15 -2.90 10.08
N ILE A 28 -0.54 -2.80 8.90
CA ILE A 28 0.53 -3.70 8.43
C ILE A 28 1.89 -3.28 9.00
N CYS A 29 2.07 -1.99 9.28
CA CYS A 29 3.31 -1.40 9.76
C CYS A 29 3.56 -1.70 11.25
N THR A 30 3.59 -2.98 11.59
CA THR A 30 3.83 -3.51 12.93
C THR A 30 5.00 -4.49 12.89
N GLU A 31 5.58 -4.76 14.07
CA GLU A 31 6.66 -5.74 14.26
C GLU A 31 7.77 -5.64 13.18
N GLY A 32 8.30 -4.43 13.01
CA GLY A 32 9.45 -4.17 12.14
C GLY A 32 9.13 -3.93 10.66
N VAL A 33 7.86 -3.94 10.23
CA VAL A 33 7.47 -3.41 8.90
C VAL A 33 7.41 -1.89 8.98
N GLN A 34 8.28 -1.22 8.24
CA GLN A 34 8.51 0.23 8.33
C GLN A 34 7.64 1.03 7.37
N LEU A 35 7.27 0.47 6.21
CA LEU A 35 6.45 1.12 5.20
C LEU A 35 5.55 0.08 4.54
N ALA A 36 4.31 0.47 4.27
CA ALA A 36 3.44 -0.17 3.30
C ALA A 36 2.98 0.87 2.29
N ALA A 37 3.16 0.59 1.00
CA ALA A 37 2.85 1.51 -0.09
C ALA A 37 2.08 0.80 -1.21
N LEU A 38 1.08 1.49 -1.75
CA LEU A 38 0.34 1.08 -2.93
C LEU A 38 0.69 2.04 -4.07
N LEU A 39 1.09 1.47 -5.20
CA LEU A 39 1.70 2.17 -6.32
C LEU A 39 1.01 1.75 -7.61
N ASN A 40 0.97 2.63 -8.59
CA ASN A 40 0.76 2.21 -9.97
C ASN A 40 2.03 1.47 -10.47
N PRO A 41 1.92 0.63 -11.52
CA PRO A 41 3.09 -0.05 -12.12
C PRO A 41 4.17 0.90 -12.66
N ASP A 42 3.83 2.17 -12.92
CA ASP A 42 4.77 3.23 -13.32
C ASP A 42 5.55 3.85 -12.15
N GLY A 43 5.27 3.45 -10.91
CA GLY A 43 5.88 4.00 -9.69
C GLY A 43 5.17 5.20 -9.08
N THR A 44 4.03 5.63 -9.63
CA THR A 44 3.21 6.69 -9.03
C THR A 44 2.60 6.20 -7.71
N LEU A 45 2.84 6.94 -6.62
CA LEU A 45 2.32 6.61 -5.28
C LEU A 45 0.84 6.98 -5.13
N LEU A 46 0.01 5.98 -4.82
CA LEU A 46 -1.41 6.18 -4.51
C LEU A 46 -1.66 6.33 -3.02
N ALA A 47 -1.02 5.49 -2.21
CA ALA A 47 -1.15 5.54 -0.75
C ALA A 47 0.10 4.97 -0.08
N ALA A 48 0.43 5.51 1.09
CA ALA A 48 1.48 5.00 1.94
C ALA A 48 1.09 5.10 3.41
N ALA A 49 1.62 4.18 4.21
CA ALA A 49 1.63 4.23 5.65
C ALA A 49 3.03 3.85 6.15
N ALA A 50 3.47 4.47 7.24
CA ALA A 50 4.77 4.19 7.84
C ALA A 50 4.61 3.83 9.32
N ALA A 51 5.51 2.98 9.82
CA ALA A 51 5.63 2.73 11.25
C ALA A 51 5.99 4.03 11.99
N ASP A 52 5.61 4.10 13.26
CA ASP A 52 6.08 5.17 14.12
C ASP A 52 7.60 5.07 14.27
N ALA A 53 8.29 6.20 14.11
CA ALA A 53 9.71 6.24 14.38
C ALA A 53 9.95 5.78 15.83
N PRO A 54 10.95 4.91 16.10
CA PRO A 54 11.30 4.59 17.46
C PRO A 54 11.70 5.89 18.16
N THR A 55 10.98 6.23 19.22
CA THR A 55 11.12 7.48 19.99
C THR A 55 12.54 7.65 20.58
N SER A 56 13.41 6.65 20.48
CA SER A 56 14.74 6.63 21.07
C SER A 56 15.83 7.41 20.31
N ALA A 57 15.57 7.93 19.10
CA ALA A 57 16.55 8.77 18.38
C ALA A 57 16.22 10.27 18.41
N THR A 58 15.07 10.66 18.96
CA THR A 58 14.65 12.07 19.10
C THR A 58 14.27 12.47 20.53
N ALA A 59 14.30 11.56 21.51
CA ALA A 59 13.99 11.84 22.92
C ALA A 59 15.04 12.66 23.69
N ALA A 60 15.83 13.51 23.01
CA ALA A 60 16.72 14.47 23.65
C ALA A 60 16.30 15.94 23.45
N ALA A 61 15.17 16.20 22.80
CA ALA A 61 14.61 17.54 22.75
C ALA A 61 13.08 17.48 22.85
N GLU A 62 12.56 18.32 23.76
CA GLU A 62 11.16 18.76 23.87
C GLU A 62 10.27 17.93 24.82
N ASP A 63 10.52 18.12 26.12
CA ASP A 63 9.45 18.30 27.11
C ASP A 63 8.66 19.57 26.69
N ASP A 64 7.65 19.44 25.83
CA ASP A 64 6.56 20.40 25.81
C ASP A 64 5.23 19.76 25.44
N MET A 65 4.23 20.15 26.21
CA MET A 65 2.87 19.64 26.21
C MET A 65 2.11 20.24 25.01
N SER A 66 1.40 19.37 24.29
CA SER A 66 0.39 19.66 23.25
C SER A 66 0.88 19.79 21.79
N THR A 67 0.66 18.73 21.00
CA THR A 67 -0.15 18.76 19.75
C THR A 67 -0.21 17.38 19.09
N ASP A 68 -1.17 16.54 19.50
CA ASP A 68 -1.52 15.25 18.86
C ASP A 68 -1.73 15.38 17.33
N LYS A 69 -2.13 16.57 16.87
CA LYS A 69 -2.36 16.87 15.45
C LYS A 69 -1.07 17.02 14.63
N GLY A 70 0.03 17.53 15.22
CA GLY A 70 1.28 17.79 14.50
C GLY A 70 2.07 16.53 14.19
N GLN A 71 2.00 15.53 15.09
CA GLN A 71 2.72 14.27 14.92
C GLN A 71 2.13 13.39 13.81
N GLY A 72 0.80 13.42 13.64
CA GLY A 72 0.12 12.71 12.55
C GLY A 72 0.50 13.23 11.16
N ASP A 73 0.68 14.54 11.01
CA ASP A 73 1.02 15.14 9.71
C ASP A 73 2.50 14.92 9.36
N ALA A 74 3.42 15.01 10.33
CA ALA A 74 4.82 14.67 10.13
C ALA A 74 5.00 13.19 9.72
N ARG A 75 4.28 12.28 10.36
CA ARG A 75 4.27 10.85 10.00
C ARG A 75 3.79 10.60 8.59
N ARG A 76 2.66 11.23 8.21
CA ARG A 76 2.13 11.13 6.84
C ARG A 76 3.11 11.66 5.82
N PHE A 77 3.75 12.80 6.10
CA PHE A 77 4.77 13.36 5.24
C PHE A 77 5.95 12.40 5.05
N GLN A 78 6.45 11.80 6.14
CA GLN A 78 7.52 10.80 6.07
C GLN A 78 7.09 9.57 5.27
N ALA A 79 5.89 9.05 5.50
CA ALA A 79 5.34 7.90 4.75
C ALA A 79 5.25 8.20 3.25
N LEU A 80 4.81 9.40 2.87
CA LEU A 80 4.73 9.83 1.48
C LEU A 80 6.12 9.98 0.85
N MET A 81 7.08 10.58 1.55
CA MET A 81 8.44 10.75 1.03
C MET A 81 9.14 9.40 0.84
N LEU A 82 9.09 8.53 1.86
CA LEU A 82 9.66 7.20 1.79
C LEU A 82 8.94 6.33 0.76
N GLY A 83 7.61 6.42 0.70
CA GLY A 83 6.77 5.73 -0.28
C GLY A 83 7.12 6.08 -1.72
N LYS A 84 7.38 7.36 -2.02
CA LYS A 84 7.81 7.79 -3.36
C LYS A 84 9.17 7.21 -3.74
N LEU A 85 10.14 7.29 -2.82
CA LEU A 85 11.49 6.78 -3.06
C LEU A 85 11.49 5.26 -3.27
N VAL A 86 10.91 4.53 -2.32
CA VAL A 86 10.83 3.06 -2.38
C VAL A 86 9.97 2.62 -3.56
N GLY A 87 8.90 3.35 -3.85
CA GLY A 87 7.97 3.04 -4.93
C GLY A 87 8.60 3.10 -6.31
N ALA A 88 9.41 4.13 -6.59
CA ALA A 88 10.13 4.23 -7.86
C ALA A 88 11.10 3.05 -8.07
N VAL A 89 11.86 2.69 -7.03
CA VAL A 89 12.79 1.56 -7.09
C VAL A 89 12.04 0.22 -7.23
N ALA A 90 10.97 0.05 -6.46
CA ALA A 90 10.16 -1.16 -6.47
C ALA A 90 9.51 -1.39 -7.83
N SER A 91 8.96 -0.35 -8.45
CA SER A 91 8.25 -0.46 -9.73
C SER A 91 9.20 -0.79 -10.88
N ASN A 92 10.37 -0.13 -10.92
CA ASN A 92 11.42 -0.49 -11.87
C ASN A 92 11.91 -1.93 -11.68
N SER A 93 12.05 -2.36 -10.43
CA SER A 93 12.43 -3.73 -10.11
C SER A 93 11.36 -4.72 -10.60
N TRP A 94 10.09 -4.48 -10.29
CA TRP A 94 8.98 -5.31 -10.75
C TRP A 94 8.97 -5.46 -12.27
N LEU A 95 8.94 -4.32 -12.98
CA LEU A 95 8.89 -4.29 -14.44
C LEU A 95 10.03 -5.08 -15.09
N THR A 96 11.24 -4.97 -14.53
CA THR A 96 12.41 -5.70 -15.04
C THR A 96 12.22 -7.21 -14.92
N TYR A 97 11.73 -7.70 -13.77
CA TYR A 97 11.58 -9.15 -13.56
C TYR A 97 10.32 -9.72 -14.21
N GLU A 98 9.23 -8.96 -14.28
CA GLU A 98 8.02 -9.37 -14.99
C GLU A 98 8.27 -9.57 -16.50
N GLN A 99 9.15 -8.75 -17.09
CA GLN A 99 9.59 -8.94 -18.47
C GLN A 99 10.43 -10.21 -18.68
N LEU A 100 11.13 -10.67 -17.65
CA LEU A 100 11.96 -11.88 -17.71
C LEU A 100 11.15 -13.14 -17.40
N ASP A 101 10.16 -13.03 -16.52
CA ASP A 101 9.30 -14.11 -16.06
C ASP A 101 7.89 -13.56 -15.82
N SER A 102 6.98 -13.84 -16.77
CA SER A 102 5.59 -13.41 -16.66
C SER A 102 4.80 -14.18 -15.59
N GLU A 103 5.36 -15.24 -15.00
CA GLU A 103 4.75 -15.97 -13.89
C GLU A 103 5.20 -15.45 -12.53
N VAL A 104 6.06 -14.42 -12.48
CA VAL A 104 6.51 -13.82 -11.22
C VAL A 104 5.30 -13.30 -10.43
N ARG A 105 5.12 -13.81 -9.21
CA ARG A 105 4.01 -13.40 -8.34
C ARG A 105 4.42 -12.43 -7.26
N THR A 106 5.66 -12.52 -6.81
CA THR A 106 6.18 -11.67 -5.74
C THR A 106 7.69 -11.63 -5.79
N LEU A 107 8.27 -10.44 -5.72
CA LEU A 107 9.69 -10.23 -5.50
C LEU A 107 9.97 -10.03 -4.02
N TYR A 108 10.95 -10.76 -3.49
CA TYR A 108 11.46 -10.57 -2.14
C TYR A 108 12.94 -10.22 -2.21
N LEU A 109 13.26 -8.95 -2.00
CA LEU A 109 14.62 -8.42 -2.02
C LEU A 109 15.12 -8.30 -0.58
N ARG A 110 16.17 -9.05 -0.24
CA ARG A 110 16.79 -9.02 1.09
C ARG A 110 18.12 -8.30 1.04
N PHE A 111 18.31 -7.36 1.95
CA PHE A 111 19.53 -6.59 2.13
C PHE A 111 20.03 -6.73 3.57
N PRO A 112 21.32 -6.46 3.85
CA PRO A 112 21.82 -6.41 5.22
C PRO A 112 21.09 -5.38 6.11
N CYS A 113 20.59 -4.30 5.50
CA CYS A 113 19.91 -3.20 6.19
C CYS A 113 18.37 -3.34 6.23
N GLY A 114 17.78 -4.39 5.63
CA GLY A 114 16.33 -4.52 5.57
C GLY A 114 15.84 -5.43 4.45
N ALA A 115 14.55 -5.36 4.16
CA ALA A 115 13.95 -6.16 3.10
C ALA A 115 12.79 -5.44 2.44
N VAL A 116 12.60 -5.71 1.16
CA VAL A 116 11.50 -5.19 0.37
C VAL A 116 10.73 -6.36 -0.22
N SER A 117 9.41 -6.33 -0.13
CA SER A 117 8.52 -7.27 -0.82
C SER A 117 7.60 -6.51 -1.77
N ILE A 118 7.49 -6.98 -3.02
CA ILE A 118 6.75 -6.32 -4.09
C ILE A 118 5.87 -7.37 -4.78
N ALA A 119 4.56 -7.12 -4.87
CA ALA A 119 3.64 -7.97 -5.63
C ALA A 119 2.51 -7.15 -6.25
N PRO A 120 1.90 -7.63 -7.34
CA PRO A 120 0.73 -7.02 -7.93
C PRO A 120 -0.50 -7.28 -7.07
N VAL A 121 -1.39 -6.29 -6.99
CA VAL A 121 -2.70 -6.37 -6.36
C VAL A 121 -3.68 -5.69 -7.30
N SER A 122 -4.52 -6.48 -7.98
CA SER A 122 -5.29 -6.00 -9.13
C SER A 122 -4.34 -5.36 -10.18
N GLN A 123 -4.60 -4.14 -10.63
CA GLN A 123 -3.76 -3.39 -11.58
C GLN A 123 -2.63 -2.56 -10.91
N LEU A 124 -2.40 -2.75 -9.61
CA LEU A 124 -1.47 -1.95 -8.80
C LEU A 124 -0.32 -2.81 -8.25
N LEU A 125 0.70 -2.17 -7.69
CA LEU A 125 1.78 -2.81 -6.95
C LEU A 125 1.68 -2.50 -5.45
N LEU A 126 1.70 -3.54 -4.63
CA LEU A 126 1.87 -3.45 -3.18
C LEU A 126 3.35 -3.64 -2.84
N CYS A 127 3.89 -2.71 -2.07
CA CYS A 127 5.27 -2.72 -1.61
C CYS A 127 5.33 -2.62 -0.08
N LEU A 128 6.06 -3.53 0.56
CA LEU A 128 6.37 -3.45 1.99
C LEU A 128 7.88 -3.32 2.19
N LEU A 129 8.29 -2.36 3.04
CA LEU A 129 9.66 -2.24 3.55
C LEU A 129 9.71 -2.76 4.98
N ALA A 130 10.68 -3.61 5.29
CA ALA A 130 10.88 -4.17 6.61
C ALA A 130 12.32 -4.01 7.10
N SER A 131 12.46 -3.87 8.41
CA SER A 131 13.75 -3.91 9.11
C SER A 131 14.43 -5.27 8.97
N PRO A 132 15.76 -5.36 9.13
CA PRO A 132 16.51 -6.59 8.87
C PRO A 132 16.19 -7.73 9.84
N GLN A 133 15.58 -7.41 11.00
CA GLN A 133 15.18 -8.38 11.99
C GLN A 133 13.93 -9.18 11.59
N VAL A 134 13.13 -8.68 10.63
CA VAL A 134 11.89 -9.35 10.21
C VAL A 134 12.24 -10.59 9.37
N PRO A 135 11.87 -11.80 9.82
CA PRO A 135 12.09 -13.02 9.06
C PRO A 135 11.36 -12.98 7.72
N CYS A 136 11.96 -13.54 6.66
CA CYS A 136 11.34 -13.55 5.33
C CYS A 136 9.92 -14.12 5.40
N ALA A 137 9.75 -15.26 6.09
CA ALA A 137 8.46 -15.93 6.23
C ALA A 137 7.37 -15.01 6.83
N ALA A 138 7.70 -14.23 7.86
CA ALA A 138 6.76 -13.29 8.48
C ALA A 138 6.39 -12.15 7.51
N LEU A 139 7.37 -11.59 6.80
CA LEU A 139 7.13 -10.59 5.77
C LEU A 139 6.25 -11.14 4.64
N ARG A 140 6.51 -12.38 4.18
CA ARG A 140 5.71 -13.03 3.13
C ARG A 140 4.26 -13.23 3.57
N ALA A 141 4.05 -13.74 4.78
CA ALA A 141 2.72 -14.00 5.32
C ALA A 141 1.90 -12.71 5.41
N ARG A 142 2.51 -11.61 5.91
CA ARG A 142 1.86 -10.30 5.95
C ARG A 142 1.55 -9.75 4.58
N HIS A 143 2.51 -9.79 3.67
CA HIS A 143 2.31 -9.32 2.31
C HIS A 143 1.11 -10.02 1.68
N ARG A 144 1.09 -11.36 1.75
CA ARG A 144 0.04 -12.18 1.18
C ARG A 144 -1.33 -11.87 1.79
N ALA A 145 -1.42 -11.76 3.11
CA ALA A 145 -2.68 -11.43 3.78
C ALA A 145 -3.25 -10.08 3.33
N VAL A 146 -2.38 -9.08 3.14
CA VAL A 146 -2.78 -7.75 2.69
C VAL A 146 -3.16 -7.76 1.22
N GLN A 147 -2.38 -8.45 0.40
CA GLN A 147 -2.68 -8.66 -1.01
C GLN A 147 -4.06 -9.30 -1.17
N GLU A 148 -4.33 -10.41 -0.48
CA GLU A 148 -5.64 -11.09 -0.50
C GLU A 148 -6.77 -10.17 -0.02
N TYR A 149 -6.55 -9.39 1.06
CA TYR A 149 -7.54 -8.45 1.57
C TYR A 149 -7.86 -7.30 0.60
N LEU A 150 -6.87 -6.83 -0.17
CA LEU A 150 -7.01 -5.69 -1.07
C LEU A 150 -7.39 -6.08 -2.50
N SER A 151 -7.12 -7.32 -2.95
CA SER A 151 -7.39 -7.76 -4.33
C SER A 151 -8.86 -7.56 -4.72
N GLU A 152 -9.78 -8.18 -3.99
CA GLU A 152 -11.20 -8.15 -4.36
C GLU A 152 -11.81 -6.73 -4.30
N PRO A 153 -11.57 -5.91 -3.26
CA PRO A 153 -12.04 -4.52 -3.27
C PRO A 153 -11.49 -3.70 -4.42
N LEU A 154 -10.22 -3.92 -4.82
CA LEU A 154 -9.60 -3.13 -5.89
C LEU A 154 -10.09 -3.57 -7.28
N GLU A 155 -10.20 -4.88 -7.53
CA GLU A 155 -10.73 -5.42 -8.80
C GLU A 155 -12.13 -4.90 -9.11
N ARG A 156 -13.01 -4.84 -8.10
CA ARG A 156 -14.36 -4.28 -8.26
C ARG A 156 -14.39 -2.83 -8.70
N LEU A 157 -13.40 -2.02 -8.31
CA LEU A 157 -13.32 -0.62 -8.73
C LEU A 157 -12.91 -0.50 -10.18
N TYR A 158 -11.92 -1.29 -10.59
CA TYR A 158 -11.41 -1.26 -11.95
C TYR A 158 -12.46 -1.77 -12.95
N ALA A 159 -13.23 -2.80 -12.58
CA ALA A 159 -14.36 -3.27 -13.40
C ALA A 159 -15.38 -2.15 -13.66
N GLN A 160 -15.68 -1.31 -12.66
CA GLN A 160 -16.62 -0.18 -12.83
C GLN A 160 -16.08 0.94 -13.72
N VAL A 161 -14.76 1.15 -13.75
CA VAL A 161 -14.14 2.16 -14.62
C VAL A 161 -14.13 1.70 -16.08
N GLU A 162 -13.97 0.40 -16.34
CA GLU A 162 -13.96 -0.16 -17.71
C GLU A 162 -15.36 -0.16 -18.35
N GLU A 163 -16.43 -0.36 -17.56
CA GLU A 163 -17.81 -0.36 -18.06
C GLU A 163 -18.34 1.04 -18.42
N HIS A 164 -17.68 2.11 -17.95
CA HIS A 164 -18.07 3.49 -18.22
C HIS A 164 -16.85 4.38 -18.54
N PRO A 165 -16.27 4.26 -19.75
CA PRO A 165 -15.22 5.17 -20.19
C PRO A 165 -15.78 6.60 -20.27
N ALA A 166 -15.07 7.54 -19.66
CA ALA A 166 -15.41 8.96 -19.58
C ALA A 166 -15.58 9.64 -20.96
#